data_AF-A0A126UY05-F1
#
_entry.id   AF-A0A126UY05-F1
#
_cell.length_a   1.000
_cell.length_b   1.000
_cell.length_c   1.000
_cell.angle_alpha   90.00
_cell.angle_beta   90.00
_cell.angle_gamma   90.00
#
_symmetry.space_group_name_H-M   'P 1'
#
loop_
_entity.id
_entity.type
_entity.pdbx_description
1 polymer ?
#
loop_
_entity_poly.entity_id
_entity_poly.type
_entity_poly.pdbx_seq_one_letter_code
_entity_poly.pdbx_strand_id
1 'polypeptide(L)' 'MPKPKTRTTDMSEQADLPEAAKRALVEAEERRKKQKLDLAKELGGRDGPEPVRFGDWERNGIAVDF' A
#
# COMPACT_ATOMS: atom_id res chain seq x y z
N MET A 1 14.16 19.89 6.16
CA MET A 1 13.39 18.65 6.42
C MET A 1 14.01 17.51 5.62
N PRO A 2 14.42 16.39 6.25
CA PRO A 2 14.95 15.24 5.51
C PRO A 2 13.83 14.57 4.69
N LYS A 3 14.10 14.31 3.40
CA LYS A 3 13.16 13.67 2.46
C LYS A 3 12.83 12.23 2.90
N PRO A 4 11.62 11.71 2.62
CA PRO A 4 11.29 10.32 2.96
C PRO A 4 12.19 9.37 2.17
N LYS A 5 12.91 8.49 2.89
CA LYS A 5 13.73 7.46 2.28
C LYS A 5 12.80 6.48 1.55
N THR A 6 12.89 6.42 0.22
CA THR A 6 12.36 5.30 -0.55
C THR A 6 13.03 4.03 -0.01
N ARG A 7 12.26 3.08 0.54
CA ARG A 7 12.79 1.78 0.97
C ARG A 7 13.18 1.00 -0.29
N THR A 8 14.42 1.16 -0.73
CA THR A 8 15.06 0.27 -1.71
C THR A 8 15.63 -0.94 -0.96
N THR A 9 14.78 -1.65 -0.25
CA THR A 9 15.11 -2.89 0.46
C THR A 9 13.92 -3.79 0.24
N ASP A 10 13.98 -4.62 -0.79
CA ASP A 10 12.89 -5.55 -1.12
C ASP A 10 13.45 -6.94 -1.42
N MET A 11 14.64 -7.03 -2.02
CA MET A 11 15.21 -8.33 -2.37
C MET A 11 15.97 -9.05 -1.25
N SER A 12 16.66 -8.33 -0.37
CA SER A 12 17.46 -8.94 0.72
C SER A 12 16.57 -9.48 1.85
N GLU A 13 15.50 -8.76 2.19
CA GLU A 13 14.58 -9.17 3.26
C GLU A 13 13.83 -10.45 2.89
N GLN A 14 13.49 -10.66 1.62
CA GLN A 14 12.81 -11.87 1.15
C GLN A 14 13.68 -13.13 1.30
N ALA A 15 15.01 -13.00 1.19
CA ALA A 15 15.94 -14.13 1.31
C ALA A 15 15.99 -14.66 2.76
N ASP A 16 15.96 -13.75 3.74
CA ASP A 16 16.04 -14.04 5.17
C ASP A 16 14.71 -14.46 5.81
N LEU A 17 13.61 -14.50 5.04
CA LEU A 17 12.31 -14.91 5.55
C LEU A 17 12.26 -16.40 5.90
N PRO A 18 11.59 -16.77 7.01
CA PRO A 18 11.29 -18.16 7.32
C PRO A 18 10.41 -18.78 6.23
N GLU A 19 10.52 -20.09 6.03
CA GLU A 19 9.85 -20.79 4.93
C GLU A 19 8.32 -20.62 4.95
N ALA A 20 7.73 -20.55 6.15
CA ALA A 20 6.31 -20.25 6.32
C ALA A 20 5.92 -18.87 5.74
N ALA A 21 6.75 -17.84 5.91
CA ALA A 21 6.49 -16.52 5.37
C ALA A 21 6.61 -16.50 3.83
N LYS A 22 7.59 -17.21 3.26
CA LYS A 22 7.72 -17.37 1.81
C LYS A 22 6.48 -18.03 1.20
N ARG A 23 5.98 -19.11 1.82
CA ARG A 23 4.74 -19.79 1.38
C ARG A 23 3.52 -18.87 1.45
N ALA A 24 3.38 -18.10 2.53
CA ALA A 24 2.26 -17.16 2.70
C ALA A 24 2.26 -16.06 1.63
N LEU A 25 3.43 -15.54 1.26
CA LEU A 25 3.56 -14.54 0.18
C LEU A 25 3.16 -15.13 -1.17
N VAL A 26 3.63 -16.34 -1.50
CA VAL A 26 3.28 -17.03 -2.75
C VAL A 26 1.77 -17.26 -2.83
N GLU A 27 1.14 -17.74 -1.76
CA GLU A 27 -0.33 -17.94 -1.73
C GLU A 27 -1.09 -16.61 -1.89
N ALA A 28 -0.61 -15.54 -1.26
CA ALA A 28 -1.19 -14.22 -1.39
C ALA A 28 -1.08 -13.67 -2.81
N GLU A 29 0.04 -13.87 -3.48
CA GLU A 29 0.21 -13.53 -4.90
C GLU A 29 -0.71 -14.35 -5.79
N GLU A 30 -0.82 -15.66 -5.57
CA GLU A 30 -1.75 -16.49 -6.33
C GLU A 30 -3.20 -16.03 -6.17
N ARG A 31 -3.59 -15.63 -4.95
CA ARG A 31 -4.92 -15.07 -4.70
C ARG A 31 -5.14 -13.76 -5.46
N ARG A 32 -4.16 -12.86 -5.45
CA ARG A 32 -4.22 -11.59 -6.20
C ARG A 32 -4.29 -11.81 -7.72
N LYS A 33 -3.51 -12.75 -8.25
CA LYS A 33 -3.53 -13.11 -9.69
C LYS A 33 -4.88 -13.71 -10.12
N LYS A 34 -5.52 -14.49 -9.24
CA LYS A 34 -6.85 -15.08 -9.45
C LYS A 34 -7.98 -14.06 -9.28
N GLN A 35 -7.82 -13.08 -8.39
CA GLN A 35 -8.76 -11.98 -8.22
C GLN A 35 -8.54 -10.92 -9.31
N LYS A 36 -9.21 -11.09 -10.45
CA LYS A 36 -9.37 -9.99 -11.41
C LYS A 36 -10.46 -9.05 -10.88
N LEU A 37 -10.04 -8.06 -10.09
CA LEU A 37 -10.94 -7.02 -9.61
C LEU A 37 -11.20 -6.04 -10.76
N ASP A 38 -12.30 -6.24 -11.47
CA ASP A 38 -12.82 -5.26 -12.43
C ASP A 38 -13.59 -4.17 -11.66
N LEU A 39 -12.86 -3.43 -10.83
CA LEU A 39 -13.39 -2.30 -10.08
C LEU A 39 -13.29 -1.07 -10.97
N ALA A 40 -14.41 -0.37 -11.14
CA ALA A 40 -14.41 0.93 -11.78
C ALA A 40 -13.42 1.84 -11.05
N LYS A 41 -12.61 2.58 -11.82
CA LYS A 41 -11.68 3.54 -11.24
C LYS A 41 -12.49 4.58 -10.46
N GLU A 42 -12.13 4.79 -9.21
CA GLU A 42 -12.68 5.89 -8.42
C GLU A 42 -12.25 7.22 -9.06
N LEU A 43 -13.23 8.09 -9.33
CA LEU A 43 -13.01 9.40 -9.94
C LEU A 43 -13.29 10.47 -8.89
N GLY A 44 -12.36 11.40 -8.70
CA GLY A 44 -12.50 12.49 -7.73
C GLY A 44 -12.10 12.14 -6.30
N GLY A 45 -11.78 10.89 -5.99
CA GLY A 45 -11.19 10.49 -4.72
C GLY A 45 -9.73 10.94 -4.57
N ARG A 46 -9.30 11.20 -3.33
CA ARG A 46 -7.91 11.52 -3.02
C ARG A 46 -7.04 10.27 -3.17
N ASP A 47 -5.88 10.41 -3.81
CA ASP A 47 -4.92 9.31 -3.90
C ASP A 47 -4.49 8.86 -2.50
N GLY A 48 -4.34 7.55 -2.31
CA GLY A 48 -3.88 6.96 -1.06
C GLY A 48 -5.01 6.47 -0.16
N PRO A 49 -4.67 5.97 1.03
CA PRO A 49 -5.64 5.32 1.89
C PRO A 49 -6.60 6.35 2.51
N GLU A 50 -7.84 5.92 2.81
CA GLU A 50 -8.91 6.80 3.28
C GLU A 50 -8.45 7.70 4.44
N PRO A 51 -8.52 9.04 4.31
CA PRO A 51 -8.05 9.96 5.35
C PRO A 51 -8.73 9.73 6.69
N VAL A 52 -10.00 9.27 6.68
CA VAL A 52 -10.76 8.88 7.89
C VAL A 52 -10.05 7.78 8.69
N ARG A 53 -9.43 6.80 8.00
CA ARG A 53 -8.76 5.67 8.67
C ARG A 53 -7.33 6.00 9.14
N PHE A 54 -6.69 7.00 8.53
CA PHE A 54 -5.25 7.25 8.74
C PHE A 54 -4.93 8.66 9.26
N GLY A 55 -5.94 9.48 9.56
CA GLY A 55 -5.78 10.79 10.20
C GLY A 55 -5.20 11.88 9.29
N ASP A 56 -5.11 11.64 7.99
CA ASP A 56 -4.49 12.54 7.01
C ASP A 56 -5.52 13.47 6.37
N TRP A 57 -6.13 14.34 7.18
CA TRP A 57 -7.10 15.35 6.73
C TRP A 57 -6.43 16.61 6.18
N GLU A 58 -5.11 16.65 6.12
CA GLU A 58 -4.37 17.84 5.70
C GLU A 58 -3.94 17.74 4.23
N ARG A 59 -4.14 18.83 3.48
CA ARG A 59 -3.55 19.03 2.16
C ARG A 59 -2.83 20.37 2.14
N ASN A 60 -1.52 20.35 1.93
CA ASN A 60 -0.67 21.55 1.97
C ASN A 60 -0.81 22.36 3.28
N GLY A 61 -1.01 21.68 4.42
CA GLY A 61 -1.15 22.32 5.73
C GLY A 61 -2.54 22.94 6.00
N ILE A 62 -3.52 22.65 5.15
CA ILE A 62 -4.92 23.04 5.35
C ILE A 62 -5.72 21.78 5.66
N ALA A 63 -6.47 21.78 6.76
CA ALA A 63 -7.46 20.75 7.03
C ALA A 63 -8.57 20.84 5.97
N VAL A 64 -8.71 19.80 5.16
CA VAL A 64 -9.70 19.68 4.09
C VAL A 64 -10.67 18.59 4.50
N ASP A 65 -11.91 19.01 4.73
CA ASP A 65 -13.07 18.13 4.81
C ASP A 65 -13.81 18.24 3.47
N PHE A 66 -14.30 17.11 2.93
CA PHE A 66 -14.92 16.87 1.61
C PHE A 66 -14.11 17.19 0.33
#